data_AF-A0A3B1B395-F1
#
_entry.id   AF-A0A3B1B395-F1
#
_cell.length_a   1.000
_cell.length_b   1.000
_cell.length_c   1.000
_cell.angle_alpha   90.00
_cell.angle_beta   90.00
_cell.angle_gamma   90.00
#
_symmetry.space_group_name_H-M   'P 1'
#
loop_
_entity.id
_entity.type
_entity.pdbx_description
1 polymer ?
#
loop_
_entity_poly.entity_id
_entity_poly.type
_entity_poly.pdbx_seq_one_letter_code
_entity_poly.pdbx_strand_id
1 'polypeptide(L)'
;MASDRVNARLPEPLARHVARVVGTKGMYETPSEYVRSLIRRDMETDVFQIYNSIVEGFEDIAEGRYFEGTGDFKKDMKIFAQQESEDWK
;
A
#
# COMPACT_ATOMS: atom_id res chain seq x y z
N MET A 1 -19.44 -3.52 -7.22
CA MET A 1 -18.22 -2.97 -6.60
C MET A 1 -18.49 -1.53 -6.23
N ALA A 2 -18.29 -1.14 -4.97
CA ALA A 2 -18.55 0.23 -4.53
C ALA A 2 -17.53 1.18 -5.17
N SER A 3 -18.02 2.20 -5.88
CA SER A 3 -17.19 3.31 -6.36
C SER A 3 -17.23 4.41 -5.31
N ASP A 4 -16.31 4.36 -4.35
CA ASP A 4 -16.17 5.44 -3.37
C ASP A 4 -15.65 6.72 -4.05
N ARG A 5 -16.20 7.87 -3.63
CA ARG A 5 -15.86 9.17 -4.21
C ARG A 5 -14.91 9.92 -3.29
N VAL A 6 -13.79 10.36 -3.83
CA VAL A 6 -12.85 11.27 -3.16
C VAL A 6 -13.10 12.69 -3.66
N ASN A 7 -13.36 13.63 -2.74
CA ASN A 7 -13.45 15.06 -3.03
C ASN A 7 -12.41 15.79 -2.18
N ALA A 8 -11.56 16.59 -2.82
CA ALA A 8 -10.52 17.35 -2.14
C ALA A 8 -10.51 18.81 -2.61
N ARG A 9 -10.48 19.75 -1.66
CA ARG A 9 -10.31 21.17 -1.98
C ARG A 9 -8.82 21.48 -2.06
N LEU A 10 -8.37 21.93 -3.22
CA LEU A 10 -6.97 22.26 -3.43
C LEU A 10 -6.72 23.77 -3.19
N PRO A 11 -5.73 24.14 -2.36
CA PRO A 11 -5.23 25.51 -2.33
C PRO A 11 -4.61 25.87 -3.69
N GLU A 12 -4.56 27.15 -4.00
CA GLU A 12 -4.25 27.63 -5.34
C GLU A 12 -2.92 27.12 -5.94
N PRO A 13 -1.82 26.99 -5.18
CA PRO A 13 -0.58 26.39 -5.70
C PRO A 13 -0.77 24.96 -6.21
N LEU A 14 -1.56 24.15 -5.49
CA LEU A 14 -1.84 22.76 -5.88
C LEU A 14 -2.80 22.71 -7.07
N ALA A 15 -3.83 23.56 -7.10
CA ALA A 15 -4.75 23.65 -8.23
C ALA A 15 -4.02 24.02 -9.53
N ARG A 16 -3.10 25.00 -9.49
CA ARG A 16 -2.26 25.37 -10.64
C ARG A 16 -1.30 24.25 -11.07
N HIS A 17 -0.80 23.46 -10.12
CA HIS A 17 0.00 22.29 -10.47
C HIS A 17 -0.83 21.26 -11.23
N VAL A 18 -1.99 20.85 -10.69
CA VAL A 18 -2.89 19.90 -11.32
C VAL A 18 -3.31 20.37 -12.72
N ALA A 19 -3.65 21.65 -12.87
CA ALA A 19 -4.01 22.23 -14.17
C ALA A 19 -2.89 22.18 -15.23
N ARG A 20 -1.61 22.09 -14.84
CA ARG A 20 -0.49 21.93 -15.79
C ARG A 20 -0.26 20.49 -16.22
N VAL A 21 -0.48 19.54 -15.30
CA VAL A 21 -0.27 18.10 -15.57
C VAL A 21 -1.49 17.44 -16.21
N VAL A 22 -2.64 18.11 -16.21
CA VAL A 22 -3.90 17.66 -16.79
C VAL A 22 -4.27 18.49 -18.03
N GLY A 23 -4.85 17.86 -19.06
CA GLY A 23 -5.40 18.51 -20.24
C GLY A 23 -4.66 18.17 -21.53
N THR A 24 -4.91 18.91 -22.61
CA THR A 24 -4.42 18.59 -23.98
C THR A 24 -2.90 18.52 -24.13
N LYS A 25 -2.16 19.18 -23.25
CA LYS A 25 -0.68 19.12 -23.17
C LYS A 25 -0.18 18.46 -21.89
N GLY A 26 -1.10 17.99 -21.04
CA GLY A 26 -0.82 17.30 -19.79
C GLY A 26 -0.59 15.80 -20.02
N MET A 27 -0.03 15.12 -19.01
CA MET A 27 0.14 13.67 -19.01
C MET A 27 -1.18 12.93 -18.74
N TYR A 28 -2.16 13.62 -18.15
CA TYR A 28 -3.45 13.06 -17.77
C TYR A 28 -4.58 13.84 -18.43
N GLU A 29 -5.69 13.16 -18.78
CA GLU A 29 -6.82 13.81 -19.41
C GLU A 29 -7.68 14.54 -18.37
N THR A 30 -7.84 13.94 -17.19
CA THR A 30 -8.64 14.50 -16.10
C THR A 30 -7.90 14.55 -14.75
N PRO A 31 -8.29 15.45 -13.82
CA PRO A 31 -7.73 15.45 -12.46
C PRO A 31 -7.97 14.13 -11.72
N SER A 32 -9.11 13.48 -11.98
CA SER A 32 -9.45 12.19 -11.37
C SER A 32 -8.49 11.08 -11.79
N GLU A 33 -8.03 11.06 -13.03
CA GLU A 33 -7.01 10.10 -13.49
C GLU A 33 -5.66 10.38 -12.85
N TYR A 34 -5.25 11.65 -12.80
CA TYR A 34 -4.04 12.05 -12.11
C TYR A 34 -4.04 11.56 -10.65
N VAL A 35 -5.10 11.84 -9.89
CA VAL A 35 -5.25 11.38 -8.51
C VAL A 35 -5.21 9.86 -8.40
N ARG A 36 -5.92 9.12 -9.25
CA ARG A 36 -5.89 7.65 -9.23
C ARG A 36 -4.49 7.11 -9.50
N SER A 37 -3.74 7.71 -10.43
CA SER A 37 -2.37 7.30 -10.71
C SER A 37 -1.42 7.57 -9.54
N LEU A 38 -1.59 8.70 -8.84
CA LEU A 38 -0.81 9.01 -7.65
C LEU A 38 -1.09 8.01 -6.53
N ILE A 39 -2.36 7.69 -6.28
CA ILE A 39 -2.74 6.68 -5.28
C ILE A 39 -2.12 5.34 -5.63
N ARG A 40 -2.16 4.93 -6.91
CA ARG A 40 -1.57 3.67 -7.35
C ARG A 40 -0.06 3.64 -7.12
N ARG A 41 0.63 4.73 -7.45
CA ARG A 41 2.07 4.88 -7.20
C ARG A 41 2.40 4.86 -5.70
N ASP A 42 1.57 5.50 -4.89
CA ASP A 42 1.71 5.51 -3.43
C ASP A 42 1.59 4.09 -2.86
N MET A 43 0.59 3.33 -3.31
CA MET A 43 0.43 1.91 -2.96
C MET A 43 1.59 1.02 -3.41
N GLU A 44 2.17 1.32 -4.57
CA GLU A 44 3.32 0.61 -5.15
C GLU A 44 4.66 1.05 -4.54
N THR A 45 4.69 2.10 -3.72
CA THR A 45 5.95 2.59 -3.15
C THR A 45 6.42 1.67 -2.03
N ASP A 46 7.67 1.22 -2.08
CA ASP A 46 8.30 0.35 -1.08
C ASP A 46 8.10 0.84 0.36
N VAL A 47 8.08 2.17 0.57
CA VAL A 47 7.84 2.78 1.89
C VAL A 47 6.48 2.43 2.46
N PHE A 48 5.43 2.42 1.65
CA PHE A 48 4.08 2.06 2.09
C PHE A 48 4.00 0.57 2.45
N GLN A 49 4.65 -0.27 1.63
CA GLN A 49 4.76 -1.72 1.89
C GLN A 49 5.54 -1.99 3.18
N ILE A 50 6.71 -1.35 3.36
CA ILE A 50 7.53 -1.48 4.58
C ILE A 50 6.75 -1.03 5.81
N TYR A 51 6.08 0.12 5.75
CA TYR A 51 5.30 0.61 6.88
C TYR A 51 4.21 -0.38 7.29
N ASN A 52 3.46 -0.91 6.32
CA ASN A 52 2.43 -1.90 6.60
C ASN A 52 3.02 -3.21 7.13
N SER A 53 4.11 -3.71 6.55
CA SER A 53 4.77 -4.93 7.05
C SER A 53 5.33 -4.77 8.48
N ILE A 54 5.76 -3.56 8.86
CA ILE A 54 6.19 -3.28 10.23
C ILE A 54 4.98 -3.33 11.19
N VAL A 55 3.87 -2.68 10.82
CA VAL A 55 2.65 -2.68 11.64
C VAL A 55 2.09 -4.10 11.78
N GLU A 56 1.99 -4.84 10.68
CA GLU A 56 1.57 -6.25 10.65
C GLU A 56 2.47 -7.11 11.55
N GLY A 57 3.79 -6.94 11.49
CA GLY A 57 4.71 -7.63 12.39
C GLY A 57 4.49 -7.33 13.88
N PHE A 58 4.07 -6.11 14.23
CA PHE A 58 3.70 -5.79 15.62
C PHE A 58 2.38 -6.46 16.04
N GLU A 59 1.40 -6.53 15.14
CA GLU A 59 0.15 -7.25 15.37
C GLU A 59 0.41 -8.75 15.54
N ASP A 60 1.27 -9.33 14.71
CA ASP A 60 1.69 -10.73 14.82
C ASP A 60 2.34 -11.05 16.16
N ILE A 61 3.21 -10.15 16.66
CA ILE A 61 3.80 -10.29 18.00
C ILE A 61 2.72 -10.24 19.09
N ALA A 62 1.77 -9.29 18.98
CA ALA A 62 0.70 -9.13 19.95
C ALA A 62 -0.25 -10.35 19.99
N GLU A 63 -0.45 -11.00 18.85
CA GLU A 63 -1.34 -12.15 18.69
C GLU A 63 -0.61 -13.50 18.82
N GLY A 64 0.71 -13.49 19.06
CA GLY A 64 1.52 -14.71 19.20
C GLY A 64 1.80 -15.43 17.88
N ARG A 65 1.58 -14.78 16.74
CA ARG A 65 1.87 -15.28 15.39
C ARG A 65 3.34 -15.15 15.03
N TYR A 66 4.22 -15.78 15.81
CA TYR A 66 5.65 -15.83 15.51
C TYR A 66 6.24 -17.16 15.96
N PHE A 67 7.39 -17.52 15.40
CA PHE A 67 8.13 -18.73 15.78
C PHE A 67 9.63 -18.47 15.79
N GLU A 68 10.38 -19.34 16.47
CA GLU A 68 11.83 -19.28 16.48
C GLU A 68 12.39 -19.76 15.14
N GLY A 69 13.14 -18.88 14.45
CA GLY A 69 13.71 -19.20 13.15
C GLY A 69 14.74 -20.31 13.23
N THR A 70 14.72 -21.22 12.25
CA THR A 70 15.69 -22.32 12.14
C THR A 70 17.04 -21.86 11.57
N GLY A 71 17.12 -20.61 11.10
CA GLY A 71 18.29 -20.04 10.44
C GLY A 71 18.40 -20.40 8.95
N ASP A 72 17.47 -21.21 8.44
CA ASP A 72 17.34 -21.55 7.02
C ASP A 72 16.06 -20.93 6.48
N PHE A 73 16.21 -19.84 5.73
CA PHE A 73 15.10 -19.07 5.17
C PHE A 73 14.08 -19.92 4.41
N LYS A 74 14.52 -20.92 3.64
CA LYS A 74 13.58 -21.76 2.85
C LYS A 74 12.77 -22.69 3.75
N LYS A 75 13.32 -23.12 4.89
CA LYS A 75 12.58 -23.93 5.87
C LYS A 75 11.64 -23.04 6.67
N ASP A 76 12.11 -21.87 7.10
CA ASP A 76 11.30 -20.92 7.86
C ASP A 76 10.08 -20.47 7.06
N MET A 77 10.21 -20.22 5.75
CA MET A 77 9.07 -19.90 4.88
C MET A 77 8.06 -21.04 4.72
N LYS A 78 8.51 -22.29 4.80
CA LYS A 78 7.58 -23.44 4.79
C LYS A 78 6.83 -23.58 6.10
N ILE A 79 7.51 -23.37 7.23
CA ILE A 79 6.92 -23.37 8.56
C ILE A 79 5.87 -22.26 8.66
N PHE A 80 6.22 -21.05 8.22
CA PHE A 80 5.30 -19.92 8.16
C PHE A 80 4.04 -20.24 7.35
N ALA A 81 4.19 -20.72 6.11
CA ALA A 81 3.04 -21.05 5.25
C ALA A 81 2.16 -22.16 5.85
N GLN A 82 2.75 -23.10 6.58
CA GLN A 82 1.99 -24.13 7.30
C GLN A 82 1.20 -23.51 8.46
N GLN A 83 1.84 -22.72 9.32
CA GLN A 83 1.21 -22.04 10.45
C GLN A 83 0.07 -21.12 9.99
N GLU A 84 0.28 -20.38 8.90
CA GLU A 84 -0.74 -19.53 8.28
C GLU A 84 -1.95 -20.36 7.79
N SER A 85 -1.71 -21.53 7.19
CA SER A 85 -2.81 -22.42 6.75
C SER A 85 -3.58 -23.08 7.90
N GLU A 86 -2.96 -23.14 9.09
CA GLU A 86 -3.52 -23.73 10.31
C GLU A 86 -4.13 -22.66 11.24
N ASP A 87 -4.24 -21.40 10.78
CA ASP A 87 -4.66 -20.23 11.57
C ASP A 87 -3.84 -20.07 12.88
N TRP A 88 -2.54 -20.41 12.84
CA TRP A 88 -1.62 -20.30 13.98
C TRP A 88 -2.08 -21.06 15.24
N LYS A 89 -2.66 -22.25 15.07
CA LYS A 89 -3.13 -23.15 16.14
C LYS A 89 -2.15 -24.23 16.55
#